data_AF-A0A944GLX4-F1
#
_entry.id   AF-A0A944GLX4-F1
#
_cell.length_a   1.000
_cell.length_b   1.000
_cell.length_c   1.000
_cell.angle_alpha   90.00
_cell.angle_beta   90.00
_cell.angle_gamma   90.00
#
_symmetry.space_group_name_H-M   'P 1'
#
loop_
_entity.id
_entity.type
_entity.pdbx_description
1 polymer ?
#
loop_
_entity_poly.entity_id
_entity_poly.type
_entity_poly.pdbx_seq_one_letter_code
_entity_poly.pdbx_strand_id
1 'polypeptide(L)'
;MDKEQIKQEYEQLCKTAEQHNFNYYVLDAPTVEDDEYDRLMRRIKQIEAENPELVSASSPTQHVGGYAINTFEKVTHEVQMGSLQDVFSKAELYDFNERVNNAVGKAVYCVEPKIDGLSVSLEYVDGVFTRGSTRGDGFVGEDITKNLRTIKSIPKELNEKLPFIEVRGDVYMPKESFEKLV
;
A
#
# COMPACT_ATOMS: atom_id res chain seq x y z
N MET A 1 4.42 35.67 4.77
CA MET A 1 5.34 35.50 3.63
C MET A 1 4.62 36.02 2.39
N ASP A 2 5.36 36.58 1.45
CA ASP A 2 4.80 36.92 0.14
C ASP A 2 4.34 35.64 -0.58
N LYS A 3 3.28 35.69 -1.39
CA LYS A 3 2.77 34.51 -2.13
C LYS A 3 3.86 33.88 -3.00
N GLU A 4 4.74 34.71 -3.56
CA GLU A 4 5.86 34.25 -4.38
C GLU A 4 6.93 33.51 -3.55
N GLN A 5 7.15 33.92 -2.29
CA GLN A 5 8.07 33.24 -1.39
C GLN A 5 7.54 31.87 -0.96
N ILE A 6 6.23 31.75 -0.70
CA ILE A 6 5.59 30.47 -0.36
C ILE A 6 5.69 29.50 -1.54
N LYS A 7 5.47 29.98 -2.76
CA LYS A 7 5.62 29.17 -3.97
C LYS A 7 7.05 28.66 -4.16
N GLN A 8 8.04 29.52 -3.99
CA GLN A 8 9.46 29.12 -4.09
C GLN A 8 9.86 28.11 -3.00
N GLU A 9 9.40 28.32 -1.76
CA GLU A 9 9.60 27.36 -0.67
C GLU A 9 8.97 26.00 -1.03
N TYR A 10 7.72 26.01 -1.50
CA TYR A 10 6.99 24.80 -1.89
C TYR A 10 7.72 24.01 -2.99
N GLU A 11 8.15 24.67 -4.07
CA GLU A 11 8.87 24.03 -5.17
C GLU A 11 10.18 23.40 -4.70
N GLN A 12 10.92 24.10 -3.83
CA GLN A 12 12.17 23.60 -3.28
C GLN A 12 11.97 22.39 -2.35
N LEU A 13 10.92 22.42 -1.51
CA LEU A 13 10.57 21.29 -0.64
C LEU A 13 10.15 20.07 -1.46
N CYS A 14 9.31 20.26 -2.48
CA CYS A 14 8.88 19.18 -3.36
C CYS A 14 10.09 18.54 -4.07
N LYS A 15 10.98 19.34 -4.64
CA LYS A 15 12.20 18.86 -5.28
C LYS A 15 13.10 18.08 -4.32
N THR A 16 13.21 18.54 -3.08
CA THR A 16 14.02 17.88 -2.04
C THR A 16 13.41 16.52 -1.66
N ALA A 17 12.09 16.47 -1.47
CA ALA A 17 11.37 15.23 -1.16
C ALA A 17 11.49 14.21 -2.30
N GLU A 18 11.38 14.66 -3.55
CA GLU A 18 11.58 13.83 -4.75
C GLU A 18 13.02 13.26 -4.82
N GLN A 19 14.03 14.06 -4.47
CA GLN A 19 15.41 13.57 -4.42
C GLN A 19 15.60 12.50 -3.33
N HIS A 20 15.00 12.69 -2.15
CA HIS A 20 15.04 11.68 -1.10
C HIS A 20 14.29 10.41 -1.50
N ASN A 21 13.14 10.54 -2.16
CA ASN A 21 12.42 9.42 -2.75
C ASN A 21 13.30 8.67 -3.76
N PHE A 22 13.96 9.37 -4.67
CA PHE A 22 14.85 8.74 -5.65
C PHE A 22 16.01 8.01 -4.95
N ASN A 23 16.65 8.63 -3.96
CA ASN A 23 17.75 8.01 -3.23
C ASN A 23 17.32 6.76 -2.44
N TYR A 24 16.15 6.82 -1.81
CA TYR A 24 15.58 5.70 -1.05
C TYR A 24 15.11 4.57 -1.97
N TYR A 25 14.26 4.88 -2.96
CA TYR A 25 13.58 3.87 -3.77
C TYR A 25 14.37 3.40 -5.01
N VAL A 26 15.28 4.21 -5.55
CA VAL A 26 16.03 3.88 -6.78
C VAL A 26 17.48 3.53 -6.50
N LEU A 27 18.15 4.29 -5.63
CA LEU A 27 19.57 4.10 -5.35
C LEU A 27 19.85 3.17 -4.17
N ASP A 28 18.84 2.81 -3.38
CA ASP A 28 18.98 2.07 -2.12
C ASP A 28 20.05 2.72 -1.19
N ALA A 29 20.07 4.06 -1.19
CA ALA A 29 21.07 4.87 -0.53
C ALA A 29 20.39 6.08 0.15
N PRO A 30 19.58 5.87 1.20
CA PRO A 30 18.89 6.95 1.90
C PRO A 30 19.88 8.00 2.40
N THR A 31 19.58 9.27 2.14
CA THR A 31 20.45 10.40 2.52
C THR A 31 19.95 11.18 3.73
N VAL A 32 18.78 10.81 4.24
CA VAL A 32 18.12 11.42 5.41
C VAL A 32 17.45 10.32 6.22
N GLU A 33 17.31 10.56 7.51
CA GLU A 33 16.54 9.70 8.41
C GLU A 33 15.03 9.87 8.20
N ASP A 34 14.25 8.86 8.59
CA ASP A 34 12.79 8.83 8.40
C ASP A 34 12.09 10.03 9.08
N ASP A 35 12.59 10.48 10.24
CA ASP A 35 12.01 11.60 10.98
C ASP A 35 12.24 12.96 10.30
N GLU A 36 13.35 13.12 9.58
CA GLU A 36 13.63 14.28 8.75
C GLU A 36 12.74 14.31 7.51
N TYR A 37 12.58 13.16 6.85
CA TYR A 37 11.69 13.03 5.71
C TYR A 37 10.21 13.28 6.09
N ASP A 38 9.76 12.75 7.23
CA ASP A 38 8.41 12.99 7.74
C ASP A 38 8.13 14.47 8.01
N ARG A 39 9.11 15.20 8.57
CA ARG A 39 9.00 16.64 8.79
C ARG A 39 8.87 17.40 7.48
N LEU A 40 9.66 17.02 6.47
CA LEU A 40 9.59 17.58 5.12
C LEU A 40 8.20 17.35 4.51
N MET A 41 7.67 16.13 4.55
CA MET A 41 6.36 15.79 4.00
C MET A 41 5.20 16.49 4.73
N ARG A 42 5.29 16.65 6.05
CA ARG A 42 4.30 17.43 6.82
C ARG A 42 4.29 18.90 6.41
N ARG A 43 5.46 19.50 6.17
CA ARG A 43 5.55 20.90 5.73
C ARG A 43 4.92 21.10 4.35
N ILE A 44 5.18 20.18 3.41
CA ILE A 44 4.56 20.21 2.07
C ILE A 44 3.03 20.13 2.19
N LYS A 45 2.49 19.15 2.94
CA LYS A 45 1.05 19.01 3.18
C LYS A 45 0.41 20.25 3.81
N GLN A 46 1.12 20.92 4.73
CA GLN A 46 0.64 22.16 5.33
C GLN A 46 0.50 23.27 4.28
N ILE A 47 1.51 23.47 3.44
CA ILE A 47 1.49 24.49 2.40
C ILE A 47 0.37 24.23 1.39
N GLU A 48 0.15 22.97 1.02
CA GLU A 48 -0.94 22.56 0.11
C GLU A 48 -2.33 22.79 0.69
N ALA A 49 -2.51 22.53 1.99
CA ALA A 49 -3.77 22.80 2.68
C ALA A 49 -4.08 24.31 2.75
N GLU A 50 -3.05 25.13 2.92
CA GLU A 50 -3.18 26.60 2.97
C GLU A 50 -3.28 27.24 1.57
N ASN A 51 -2.79 26.58 0.52
CA ASN A 51 -2.73 27.09 -0.86
C ASN A 51 -3.08 25.98 -1.88
N PRO A 52 -4.36 25.58 -1.98
CA PRO A 52 -4.79 24.50 -2.87
C PRO A 52 -4.45 24.74 -4.35
N GLU A 53 -4.25 25.99 -4.77
CA GLU A 53 -3.86 26.37 -6.13
C GLU A 53 -2.42 25.97 -6.51
N LEU A 54 -1.56 25.69 -5.52
CA LEU A 54 -0.17 25.27 -5.74
C LEU A 54 -0.03 23.76 -5.95
N VAL A 55 -1.06 22.99 -5.60
CA VAL A 55 -1.04 21.52 -5.71
C VAL A 55 -0.95 21.13 -7.18
N SER A 56 0.12 20.43 -7.53
CA SER A 56 0.31 19.86 -8.86
C SER A 56 0.21 18.34 -8.81
N ALA A 57 -0.15 17.72 -9.92
CA ALA A 57 -0.17 16.26 -10.04
C ALA A 57 1.21 15.62 -9.77
N SER A 58 2.29 16.37 -9.94
CA SER A 58 3.67 15.95 -9.67
C SER A 58 4.14 16.18 -8.23
N SER A 59 3.25 16.63 -7.33
CA SER A 59 3.63 16.81 -5.93
C SER A 59 3.89 15.45 -5.26
N PRO A 60 4.93 15.32 -4.41
CA PRO A 60 5.23 14.11 -3.67
C PRO A 60 4.10 13.69 -2.71
N THR A 61 3.14 14.58 -2.39
CA THR A 61 1.96 14.22 -1.58
C THR A 61 0.88 13.50 -2.39
N GLN A 62 0.94 13.57 -3.73
CA GLN A 62 -0.02 12.96 -4.64
C GLN A 62 0.37 11.54 -5.06
N HIS A 63 1.60 11.11 -4.76
CA HIS A 63 2.12 9.79 -5.10
C HIS A 63 2.69 9.13 -3.84
N VAL A 64 2.13 7.99 -3.45
CA VAL A 64 2.60 7.20 -2.30
C VAL A 64 3.53 6.11 -2.81
N GLY A 65 4.81 6.12 -2.40
CA GLY A 65 5.84 5.18 -2.86
C GLY A 65 6.63 5.71 -4.07
N GLY A 66 7.95 5.52 -4.06
CA GLY A 66 8.86 6.18 -5.01
C GLY A 66 8.86 5.63 -6.44
N TYR A 67 9.81 6.15 -7.22
CA TYR A 67 10.07 5.78 -8.61
C TYR A 67 10.41 4.29 -8.73
N ALA A 68 9.42 3.42 -8.80
CA ALA A 68 9.62 2.14 -9.43
C ALA A 68 9.95 2.43 -10.91
N ILE A 69 11.15 2.09 -11.37
CA ILE A 69 11.35 1.77 -12.78
C ILE A 69 10.49 0.54 -13.00
N ASN A 70 9.22 0.79 -13.34
CA ASN A 70 8.16 -0.17 -13.20
C ASN A 70 8.23 -1.12 -14.39
N THR A 71 9.02 -2.19 -14.24
CA THR A 71 9.12 -3.26 -15.23
C THR A 71 7.94 -4.23 -15.13
N PHE A 72 7.12 -4.11 -14.09
CA PHE A 72 5.94 -4.93 -13.91
C PHE A 72 4.74 -4.30 -14.62
N GLU A 73 3.96 -5.15 -15.29
CA GLU A 73 2.73 -4.71 -15.94
C GLU A 73 1.70 -4.32 -14.89
N LYS A 74 0.94 -3.24 -15.15
CA LYS A 74 -0.15 -2.82 -14.26
C LYS A 74 -1.30 -3.80 -14.35
N VAL A 75 -1.87 -4.13 -13.20
CA VAL A 75 -3.06 -5.00 -13.09
C VAL A 75 -4.18 -4.22 -12.43
N THR A 76 -5.29 -4.02 -13.14
CA THR A 76 -6.51 -3.43 -12.57
C THR A 76 -7.31 -4.51 -11.85
N HIS A 77 -7.62 -4.25 -10.59
CA HIS A 77 -8.48 -5.10 -9.77
C HIS A 77 -9.94 -4.81 -10.09
N GLU A 78 -10.69 -5.84 -10.50
CA GLU A 78 -12.12 -5.69 -10.81
C GLU A 78 -12.92 -5.29 -9.56
N VAL A 79 -12.58 -5.88 -8.43
CA VAL A 79 -13.11 -5.52 -7.11
C VAL A 79 -12.00 -4.81 -6.34
N GLN A 80 -12.29 -3.66 -5.73
CA GLN A 80 -11.29 -2.93 -4.94
C GLN A 80 -10.70 -3.80 -3.83
N MET A 81 -9.38 -3.76 -3.65
CA MET A 81 -8.68 -4.29 -2.47
C MET A 81 -8.70 -3.23 -1.36
N GLY A 82 -9.83 -3.16 -0.65
CA GLY A 82 -10.08 -2.20 0.42
C GLY A 82 -9.11 -2.32 1.61
N SER A 83 -8.98 -1.23 2.37
CA SER A 83 -8.30 -1.22 3.67
C SER A 83 -9.30 -1.36 4.81
N LEU A 84 -8.83 -1.80 5.96
CA LEU A 84 -9.61 -1.84 7.20
C LEU A 84 -9.42 -0.54 7.98
N GLN A 85 -10.41 -0.21 8.81
CA GLN A 85 -10.27 0.84 9.81
C GLN A 85 -9.51 0.28 11.02
N ASP A 86 -8.53 1.03 11.52
CA ASP A 86 -7.80 0.66 12.72
C ASP A 86 -8.53 1.07 14.00
N VAL A 87 -8.34 0.27 15.06
CA VAL A 87 -8.80 0.55 16.42
C VAL A 87 -7.65 0.30 17.39
N PHE A 88 -7.45 1.23 18.33
CA PHE A 88 -6.32 1.21 19.26
C PHE A 88 -6.74 1.10 20.72
N SER A 89 -8.04 1.11 21.00
CA SER A 89 -8.58 0.99 22.35
C SER A 89 -9.78 0.06 22.41
N LYS A 90 -10.04 -0.48 23.62
CA LYS A 90 -11.25 -1.28 23.87
C LYS A 90 -12.52 -0.46 23.65
N ALA A 91 -12.50 0.83 23.97
CA ALA A 91 -13.64 1.72 23.75
C ALA A 91 -13.99 1.82 22.26
N GLU A 92 -13.00 2.10 21.40
CA GLU A 92 -13.19 2.14 19.94
C GLU A 92 -13.70 0.81 19.38
N LEU A 93 -13.24 -0.32 19.92
CA LEU A 93 -13.74 -1.65 19.54
C LEU A 93 -15.21 -1.84 19.93
N TYR A 94 -15.62 -1.39 21.13
CA TYR A 94 -17.03 -1.43 21.53
C TYR A 94 -17.89 -0.51 20.67
N ASP A 95 -17.41 0.69 20.34
CA ASP A 95 -18.11 1.62 19.45
C ASP A 95 -18.31 1.01 18.05
N PHE A 96 -17.30 0.29 17.53
CA PHE A 96 -17.45 -0.47 16.28
C PHE A 96 -18.54 -1.55 16.40
N ASN A 97 -18.53 -2.33 17.49
CA ASN A 97 -19.55 -3.34 17.74
C ASN A 97 -20.96 -2.74 17.89
N GLU A 98 -21.11 -1.58 18.52
CA GLU A 98 -22.40 -0.88 18.60
C GLU A 98 -22.89 -0.44 17.21
N ARG A 99 -22.01 0.13 16.37
CA ARG A 99 -22.36 0.49 14.99
C ARG A 99 -22.84 -0.72 14.18
N VAL A 100 -22.17 -1.86 14.31
CA VAL A 100 -22.58 -3.11 13.66
C VAL A 100 -23.93 -3.58 14.19
N ASN A 101 -24.11 -3.64 15.51
CA ASN A 101 -25.37 -4.10 16.11
C ASN A 101 -26.56 -3.21 15.73
N ASN A 102 -26.35 -1.90 15.60
CA ASN A 102 -27.38 -0.97 15.16
C ASN A 102 -27.75 -1.18 13.67
N ALA A 103 -26.79 -1.60 12.84
CA ALA A 103 -27.01 -1.81 11.41
C ALA A 103 -27.65 -3.16 11.09
N VAL A 104 -27.23 -4.24 11.77
CA VAL A 104 -27.60 -5.63 11.40
C VAL A 104 -28.12 -6.47 12.56
N GLY A 105 -28.23 -5.91 13.76
CA GLY A 105 -28.53 -6.67 14.97
C GLY A 105 -27.33 -7.49 15.46
N LYS A 106 -27.59 -8.50 16.29
CA LYS A 106 -26.53 -9.30 16.93
C LYS A 106 -25.68 -10.04 15.89
N ALA A 107 -24.42 -9.64 15.77
CA ALA A 107 -23.45 -10.24 14.87
C ALA A 107 -22.60 -11.35 15.55
N VAL A 108 -22.03 -12.23 14.71
CA VAL A 108 -20.97 -13.17 15.09
C VAL A 108 -19.71 -12.75 14.36
N TYR A 109 -18.59 -12.65 15.08
CA TYR A 109 -17.32 -12.17 14.53
C TYR A 109 -16.36 -13.33 14.27
N CYS A 110 -15.66 -13.27 13.13
CA CYS A 110 -14.43 -14.01 12.91
C CYS A 110 -13.26 -13.11 13.32
N VAL A 111 -12.28 -13.67 14.05
CA VAL A 111 -11.11 -12.92 14.52
C VAL A 111 -9.86 -13.64 14.05
N GLU A 112 -9.01 -12.92 13.33
CA GLU A 112 -7.79 -13.43 12.72
C GLU A 112 -6.61 -12.52 13.08
N PRO A 113 -5.39 -13.06 13.24
CA PRO A 113 -4.19 -12.23 13.37
C PRO A 113 -3.97 -11.40 12.10
N LYS A 114 -3.70 -10.10 12.26
CA LYS A 114 -3.28 -9.25 11.15
C LYS A 114 -1.83 -9.55 10.81
N ILE A 115 -1.59 -10.17 9.65
CA ILE A 115 -0.25 -10.43 9.15
C ILE A 115 0.39 -9.11 8.71
N ASP A 116 1.64 -8.92 9.09
CA ASP A 116 2.47 -7.81 8.63
C ASP A 116 3.28 -8.27 7.43
N GLY A 117 2.84 -7.90 6.24
CA GLY A 117 3.35 -8.40 4.98
C GLY A 117 2.84 -7.56 3.80
N LEU A 118 3.03 -8.10 2.60
CA LEU A 118 2.58 -7.50 1.36
C LEU A 118 1.29 -8.17 0.90
N SER A 119 0.21 -7.39 0.81
CA SER A 119 -1.06 -7.89 0.30
C SER A 119 -0.99 -8.16 -1.20
N VAL A 120 -1.44 -9.34 -1.59
CA VAL A 120 -1.44 -9.84 -2.96
C VAL A 120 -2.80 -10.42 -3.34
N SER A 121 -3.06 -10.46 -4.64
CA SER A 121 -4.18 -11.15 -5.26
C SER A 121 -3.68 -12.28 -6.15
N LEU A 122 -4.38 -13.42 -6.12
CA LEU A 122 -4.09 -14.61 -6.90
C LEU A 122 -5.33 -15.00 -7.70
N GLU A 123 -5.22 -14.93 -9.02
CA GLU A 123 -6.27 -15.33 -9.95
C GLU A 123 -6.04 -16.74 -10.46
N TYR A 124 -7.10 -17.53 -10.45
CA TYR A 124 -7.13 -18.87 -10.99
C TYR A 124 -8.23 -18.97 -12.04
N VAL A 125 -7.90 -19.58 -13.19
CA VAL A 125 -8.85 -19.88 -14.27
C VAL A 125 -8.88 -21.38 -14.47
N ASP A 126 -10.07 -21.98 -14.44
CA ASP A 126 -10.28 -23.43 -14.45
C ASP A 126 -9.42 -24.17 -13.40
N GLY A 127 -9.24 -23.54 -12.24
CA GLY A 127 -8.42 -24.00 -11.13
C GLY A 127 -6.90 -23.83 -11.30
N VAL A 128 -6.40 -23.27 -12.41
CA VAL A 128 -4.96 -23.06 -12.65
C VAL A 128 -4.55 -21.64 -12.28
N PHE A 129 -3.46 -21.48 -11.52
CA PHE A 129 -2.92 -20.15 -11.19
C PHE A 129 -2.45 -19.44 -12.46
N THR A 130 -3.11 -18.34 -12.84
CA THR A 130 -2.85 -17.60 -14.08
C THR A 130 -2.11 -16.31 -13.83
N ARG A 131 -2.55 -15.49 -12.86
CA ARG A 131 -2.01 -14.16 -12.58
C ARG A 131 -1.94 -13.89 -11.09
N GLY A 132 -0.85 -13.27 -10.66
CA GLY A 132 -0.66 -12.79 -9.31
C GLY A 132 -0.20 -11.35 -9.29
N SER A 133 -0.80 -10.53 -8.44
CA SER A 133 -0.54 -9.08 -8.43
C SER A 133 -0.45 -8.51 -7.02
N THR A 134 0.29 -7.41 -6.87
CA THR A 134 0.29 -6.62 -5.63
C THR A 134 -1.03 -5.89 -5.43
N ARG A 135 -1.28 -5.40 -4.21
CA ARG A 135 -2.41 -4.51 -3.93
C ARG A 135 -2.31 -3.16 -4.66
N GLY A 136 -1.11 -2.57 -4.68
CA GLY A 136 -0.90 -1.17 -5.10
C GLY A 136 -1.79 -0.20 -4.32
N ASP A 137 -2.52 0.66 -5.02
CA ASP A 137 -3.46 1.63 -4.43
C ASP A 137 -4.83 1.02 -4.04
N GLY A 138 -5.02 -0.27 -4.32
CA GLY A 138 -6.27 -1.00 -4.10
C GLY A 138 -7.16 -1.11 -5.35
N PHE A 139 -6.90 -0.31 -6.39
CA PHE A 139 -7.54 -0.40 -7.70
C PHE A 139 -6.57 -0.92 -8.76
N VAL A 140 -5.30 -0.53 -8.67
CA VAL A 140 -4.25 -0.92 -9.60
C VAL A 140 -3.03 -1.40 -8.81
N GLY A 141 -2.64 -2.64 -9.08
CA GLY A 141 -1.40 -3.24 -8.61
C GLY A 141 -0.43 -3.53 -9.75
N GLU A 142 0.55 -4.38 -9.45
CA GLU A 142 1.63 -4.78 -10.36
C GLU A 142 1.63 -6.30 -10.52
N ASP A 143 1.81 -6.80 -11.75
CA ASP A 143 1.94 -8.23 -12.02
C ASP A 143 3.28 -8.76 -11.49
N ILE A 144 3.19 -9.59 -10.46
CA ILE A 144 4.31 -10.27 -9.82
C ILE A 144 4.16 -11.79 -9.91
N THR A 145 3.44 -12.29 -10.92
CA THR A 145 3.08 -13.72 -11.08
C THR A 145 4.31 -14.62 -11.00
N LYS A 146 5.39 -14.25 -11.70
CA LYS A 146 6.64 -15.03 -11.72
C LYS A 146 7.25 -15.16 -10.32
N ASN A 147 7.20 -14.09 -9.52
CA ASN A 147 7.73 -14.06 -8.17
C ASN A 147 6.87 -14.94 -7.26
N LEU A 148 5.54 -14.80 -7.32
CA LEU A 148 4.61 -15.60 -6.52
C LEU A 148 4.70 -17.11 -6.84
N ARG A 149 4.97 -17.49 -8.09
CA ARG A 149 5.22 -18.91 -8.46
C ARG A 149 6.43 -19.54 -7.77
N THR A 150 7.33 -18.73 -7.19
CA THR A 150 8.48 -19.24 -6.41
C THR A 150 8.10 -19.60 -4.97
N ILE A 151 6.97 -19.09 -4.46
CA ILE A 151 6.50 -19.33 -3.10
C ILE A 151 5.84 -20.71 -3.05
N LYS A 152 6.47 -21.64 -2.32
CA LYS A 152 6.08 -23.05 -2.29
C LYS A 152 4.67 -23.30 -1.76
N SER A 153 4.17 -22.46 -0.87
CA SER A 153 2.83 -22.59 -0.27
C SER A 153 1.71 -22.14 -1.20
N ILE A 154 2.01 -21.43 -2.29
CA ILE A 154 0.99 -21.02 -3.27
C ILE A 154 0.71 -22.22 -4.20
N PRO A 155 -0.52 -22.74 -4.23
CA PRO A 155 -0.87 -23.84 -5.12
C PRO A 155 -0.85 -23.37 -6.57
N LYS A 156 -0.27 -24.19 -7.46
CA LYS A 156 -0.31 -23.91 -8.91
C LYS A 156 -1.63 -24.35 -9.55
N GLU A 157 -2.29 -25.31 -8.91
CA GLU A 157 -3.60 -25.85 -9.28
C GLU A 157 -4.44 -26.05 -8.02
N LEU A 158 -5.71 -25.69 -8.09
CA LEU A 158 -6.70 -25.90 -7.04
C LEU A 158 -7.33 -27.29 -7.19
N ASN A 159 -7.83 -27.83 -6.06
CA ASN A 159 -8.55 -29.10 -6.06
C ASN A 159 -9.88 -29.03 -6.86
N GLU A 160 -10.52 -27.87 -6.86
CA GLU A 160 -11.75 -27.61 -7.60
C GLU A 160 -11.48 -26.67 -8.78
N LYS A 161 -11.94 -27.06 -9.98
CA LYS A 161 -11.73 -26.31 -11.21
C LYS A 161 -12.86 -25.30 -11.44
N LEU A 162 -12.88 -24.28 -10.60
CA LEU A 162 -13.79 -23.15 -10.79
C LEU A 162 -13.39 -22.37 -12.05
N PRO A 163 -14.35 -21.91 -12.89
CA PRO A 163 -14.04 -21.16 -14.10
C PRO A 163 -13.16 -19.94 -13.84
N PHE A 164 -13.44 -19.23 -12.75
CA PHE A 164 -12.61 -18.14 -12.25
C PHE A 164 -12.75 -18.01 -10.74
N ILE A 165 -11.64 -17.80 -10.05
CA ILE A 165 -11.62 -17.35 -8.65
C ILE A 165 -10.42 -16.45 -8.40
N GLU A 166 -10.68 -15.33 -7.70
CA GLU A 166 -9.65 -14.44 -7.16
C GLU A 166 -9.55 -14.66 -5.64
N VAL A 167 -8.35 -14.96 -5.16
CA VAL A 167 -8.07 -15.16 -3.72
C VAL A 167 -7.04 -14.13 -3.26
N ARG A 168 -7.29 -13.50 -2.12
CA ARG A 168 -6.44 -12.44 -1.57
C ARG A 168 -5.83 -12.89 -0.25
N GLY A 169 -4.62 -12.40 0.01
CA GLY A 169 -3.90 -12.67 1.26
C GLY A 169 -2.59 -11.89 1.31
N ASP A 170 -1.74 -12.24 2.27
CA ASP A 170 -0.46 -11.58 2.48
C ASP A 170 0.73 -12.51 2.23
N VAL A 171 1.74 -11.99 1.55
CA VAL A 171 3.06 -12.58 1.45
C VAL A 171 3.95 -11.92 2.48
N TYR A 172 4.62 -12.70 3.32
CA TYR A 172 5.49 -12.18 4.36
C TYR A 172 6.76 -13.02 4.46
N MET A 173 7.77 -12.45 5.12
CA MET A 173 9.02 -13.14 5.44
C MET A 173 8.98 -13.59 6.90
N PRO A 174 9.22 -14.89 7.20
CA PRO A 174 9.36 -15.34 8.58
C PRO A 174 10.51 -14.60 9.28
N LYS A 175 10.35 -14.29 10.57
CA LYS A 175 11.34 -13.54 11.37
C LYS A 175 12.76 -14.11 11.25
N GLU A 176 12.92 -15.42 11.38
CA GLU A 176 14.22 -16.10 11.25
C GLU A 176 14.86 -15.94 9.86
N SER A 177 14.05 -15.82 8.80
CA SER A 177 14.56 -15.58 7.45
C SER A 177 14.95 -14.12 7.26
N PHE A 178 14.18 -13.21 7.84
CA PHE A 178 14.50 -11.79 7.87
C PHE A 178 15.82 -11.54 8.60
N GLU A 179 16.00 -12.06 9.82
CA GLU A 179 17.24 -11.92 10.60
C GLU A 179 18.49 -12.49 9.92
N LYS A 180 18.35 -13.41 8.96
CA LYS A 180 19.48 -13.94 8.18
C LYS A 180 19.83 -13.09 6.96
N LEU A 181 18.88 -12.28 6.50
CA LEU A 181 19.05 -11.43 5.33
C LEU A 181 19.70 -10.09 5.70
N VAL A 182 19.41 -9.59 6.91
CA VAL A 182 19.89 -8.31 7.44
C VAL A 182 21.21 -8.48 8.20
#